data_AF-A0A9D6DL85-F1
#
_entry.id   AF-A0A9D6DL85-F1
#
_cell.length_a   1.000
_cell.length_b   1.000
_cell.length_c   1.000
_cell.angle_alpha   90.00
_cell.angle_beta   90.00
_cell.angle_gamma   90.00
#
_symmetry.space_group_name_H-M   'P 1'
#
loop_
_entity.id
_entity.type
_entity.pdbx_description
1 polymer ?
#
loop_
_entity_poly.entity_id
_entity_poly.type
_entity_poly.pdbx_seq_one_letter_code
_entity_poly.pdbx_strand_id
1 'polypeptide(L)'
;MTIGLLPALGGGIRELATTGQASRLVDGYLRPYAAAFGRLVYFSYLPETLAEFTDDARVLAAVRVLGPARRLSRGRRAVTMAWTDARELRECAALRVFQVTGVIPALVARARFGVPYVTTYGFWY
;
A
#
# COMPACT_ATOMS: atom_id res chain seq x y z
N MET A 1 9.47 11.30 11.21
CA MET A 1 9.03 9.94 11.55
C MET A 1 8.74 9.18 10.26
N THR A 2 9.11 7.90 10.14
CA THR A 2 8.85 7.15 8.89
C THR A 2 7.57 6.33 9.02
N ILE A 3 6.65 6.48 8.07
CA ILE A 3 5.44 5.66 7.99
C ILE A 3 5.51 4.71 6.80
N GLY A 4 5.33 3.42 7.04
CA GLY A 4 5.20 2.42 6.00
C GLY A 4 3.75 2.27 5.54
N LEU A 5 3.55 2.11 4.25
CA LEU A 5 2.26 1.94 3.60
C LEU A 5 2.24 0.60 2.85
N LEU A 6 1.35 -0.30 3.27
CA LEU A 6 1.18 -1.62 2.68
C LEU A 6 -0.12 -1.61 1.84
N PRO A 7 -0.05 -1.70 0.50
CA PRO A 7 -1.23 -1.77 -0.34
C PRO A 7 -1.96 -3.12 -0.19
N ALA A 8 -3.14 -3.20 -0.83
CA ALA A 8 -3.87 -4.46 -0.93
C ALA A 8 -3.01 -5.55 -1.58
N LEU A 9 -3.33 -6.82 -1.29
CA LEU A 9 -2.55 -7.94 -1.77
C LEU A 9 -2.44 -7.94 -3.32
N GLY A 10 -1.22 -7.77 -3.83
CA GLY A 10 -0.97 -7.70 -5.28
C GLY A 10 -1.09 -6.30 -5.89
N GLY A 11 -1.44 -5.29 -5.10
CA GLY A 11 -1.68 -3.94 -5.57
C GLY A 11 -0.45 -3.03 -5.58
N GLY A 12 -0.64 -1.89 -6.25
CA GLY A 12 0.37 -0.84 -6.41
C GLY A 12 -0.26 0.42 -7.01
N ILE A 13 0.53 1.47 -7.17
CA ILE A 13 0.08 2.75 -7.74
C ILE A 13 -0.33 2.56 -9.20
N ARG A 14 0.37 1.71 -9.95
CA ARG A 14 0.04 1.40 -11.35
C ARG A 14 -1.36 0.82 -11.51
N GLU A 15 -1.78 -0.07 -10.62
CA GLU A 15 -3.15 -0.62 -10.63
C GLU A 15 -4.19 0.45 -10.28
N LEU A 16 -3.87 1.34 -9.35
CA LEU A 16 -4.74 2.48 -9.07
C LEU A 16 -4.82 3.44 -10.26
N ALA A 17 -3.73 3.60 -11.01
CA ALA A 17 -3.69 4.46 -12.19
C ALA A 17 -4.60 3.94 -13.32
N THR A 18 -4.71 2.63 -13.52
CA THR A 18 -5.61 2.07 -14.56
C THR A 18 -7.09 2.33 -14.27
N THR A 19 -7.44 2.62 -13.01
CA THR A 19 -8.81 2.94 -12.58
C THR A 19 -9.02 4.42 -12.26
N GLY A 20 -8.04 5.28 -12.54
CA GLY A 20 -8.09 6.72 -12.23
C GLY A 20 -7.95 7.06 -10.74
N GLN A 21 -7.61 6.09 -9.90
CA GLN A 21 -7.52 6.22 -8.44
C GLN A 21 -6.12 6.58 -7.93
N ALA A 22 -5.14 6.73 -8.83
CA ALA A 22 -3.77 7.10 -8.43
C ALA A 22 -3.70 8.47 -7.75
N SER A 23 -4.44 9.47 -8.23
CA SER A 23 -4.50 10.81 -7.60
C SER A 23 -5.04 10.73 -6.17
N ARG A 24 -6.00 9.85 -5.90
CA ARG A 24 -6.51 9.63 -4.53
C ARG A 24 -5.42 9.15 -3.58
N LEU A 25 -4.52 8.27 -4.05
CA LEU A 25 -3.38 7.85 -3.26
C LEU A 25 -2.35 8.96 -3.13
N VAL A 26 -1.94 9.57 -4.25
CA VAL A 26 -0.87 10.56 -4.28
C VAL A 26 -1.27 11.83 -3.53
N ASP A 27 -2.38 12.46 -3.90
CA ASP A 27 -2.81 13.73 -3.34
C ASP A 27 -3.59 13.54 -2.03
N GLY A 28 -4.40 12.48 -1.93
CA GLY A 28 -5.22 12.23 -0.75
C GLY A 28 -4.48 11.58 0.42
N TYR A 29 -3.36 10.89 0.15
CA TYR A 29 -2.59 10.23 1.21
C TYR A 29 -1.12 10.60 1.21
N LEU A 30 -0.38 10.39 0.12
CA LEU A 30 1.08 10.57 0.13
C LEU A 30 1.47 12.01 0.44
N ARG A 31 0.83 12.99 -0.20
CA ARG A 31 1.09 14.42 0.03
C ARG A 31 0.82 14.86 1.47
N PRO A 32 -0.38 14.67 2.06
CA PRO A 32 -0.63 15.08 3.44
C PRO A 32 0.21 14.29 4.45
N TYR A 33 0.47 13.01 4.19
CA TYR A 33 1.28 12.20 5.11
C TYR A 33 2.76 12.60 5.06
N ALA A 34 3.28 12.96 3.88
CA ALA A 34 4.63 13.50 3.75
C ALA A 34 4.75 14.80 4.55
N ALA A 35 3.76 15.68 4.50
CA ALA A 35 3.73 16.91 5.29
C ALA A 35 3.67 16.65 6.81
N ALA A 36 2.88 15.66 7.25
CA ALA A 36 2.68 15.37 8.68
C ALA A 36 3.83 14.58 9.31
N PHE A 37 4.39 13.61 8.59
CA PHE A 37 5.34 12.64 9.17
C PHE A 37 6.78 12.82 8.66
N GLY A 38 6.95 13.43 7.48
CA GLY A 38 8.24 13.75 6.88
C GLY A 38 8.78 12.68 5.93
N ARG A 39 8.66 11.38 6.25
CA ARG A 39 9.08 10.29 5.34
C ARG A 39 8.04 9.18 5.24
N LEU A 40 7.86 8.67 4.02
CA LEU A 40 6.98 7.55 3.72
C LEU A 40 7.70 6.46 2.94
N VAL A 41 7.34 5.21 3.22
CA VAL A 41 7.76 4.05 2.42
C VAL A 41 6.52 3.31 1.95
N TYR A 42 6.32 3.19 0.64
CA TYR A 42 5.20 2.46 0.05
C TYR A 42 5.69 1.13 -0.53
N PHE A 43 5.26 0.00 0.04
CA PHE A 43 5.75 -1.32 -0.33
C PHE A 43 4.88 -1.93 -1.44
N SER A 44 5.22 -1.64 -2.69
CA SER A 44 4.44 -2.09 -3.84
C SER A 44 4.62 -3.58 -4.14
N TYR A 45 3.56 -4.19 -4.69
CA TYR A 45 3.64 -5.50 -5.32
C TYR A 45 4.09 -5.46 -6.78
N LEU A 46 4.12 -4.27 -7.39
CA LEU A 46 4.39 -4.06 -8.81
C LEU A 46 5.77 -3.44 -9.04
N PRO A 47 6.45 -3.75 -10.16
CA PRO A 47 7.64 -3.04 -10.58
C PRO A 47 7.26 -1.63 -11.02
N GLU A 48 7.39 -0.67 -10.11
CA GLU A 48 6.97 0.71 -10.32
C GLU A 48 7.81 1.69 -9.49
N THR A 49 7.83 2.93 -9.92
CA THR A 49 8.49 4.04 -9.25
C THR A 49 7.49 5.19 -9.09
N LEU A 50 7.71 6.03 -8.06
CA LEU A 50 6.78 7.12 -7.77
C LEU A 50 6.74 8.19 -8.88
N ALA A 51 7.88 8.41 -9.54
CA ALA A 51 8.03 9.40 -10.61
C ALA A 51 7.15 9.10 -11.84
N GLU A 52 6.64 7.87 -11.98
CA GLU A 52 5.67 7.54 -13.03
C GLU A 52 4.27 8.14 -12.78
N PHE A 53 4.00 8.60 -11.55
CA PHE A 53 2.66 9.00 -11.12
C PHE A 53 2.58 10.42 -10.56
N THR A 54 3.71 11.09 -10.36
CA THR A 54 3.74 12.48 -9.88
C THR A 54 5.09 13.14 -10.16
N ASP A 55 5.03 14.44 -10.49
CA ASP A 55 6.19 15.31 -10.65
C ASP A 55 6.39 16.25 -9.43
N ASP A 56 5.60 16.09 -8.36
CA ASP A 56 5.75 16.93 -7.16
C ASP A 56 7.05 16.60 -6.43
N ALA A 57 8.04 17.49 -6.56
CA ALA A 57 9.35 17.36 -5.96
C ALA A 57 9.32 17.12 -4.44
N ARG A 58 8.34 17.67 -3.71
CA ARG A 58 8.23 17.47 -2.26
C ARG A 58 7.81 16.04 -1.94
N VAL A 59 6.86 15.52 -2.71
CA VAL A 59 6.38 14.14 -2.57
C VAL A 59 7.49 13.17 -2.99
N LEU A 60 8.17 13.43 -4.11
CA LEU A 60 9.30 12.61 -4.58
C LEU A 60 10.46 12.57 -3.58
N ALA A 61 10.73 13.67 -2.87
CA ALA A 61 11.78 13.72 -1.84
C ALA A 61 11.39 12.99 -0.54
N ALA A 62 10.10 12.97 -0.21
CA ALA A 62 9.61 12.42 1.06
C ALA A 62 9.18 10.94 0.97
N VAL A 63 8.84 10.46 -0.23
CA VAL A 63 8.19 9.16 -0.41
C VAL A 63 9.04 8.23 -1.26
N ARG A 64 9.36 7.07 -0.70
CA ARG A 64 10.07 5.99 -1.40
C ARG A 64 9.10 4.86 -1.72
N VAL A 65 9.01 4.48 -3.00
CA VAL A 65 8.24 3.31 -3.45
C VAL A 65 9.19 2.12 -3.60
N LEU A 66 8.87 1.01 -2.92
CA LEU A 66 9.63 -0.24 -2.96
C LEU A 66 8.83 -1.29 -3.73
N GLY A 67 9.05 -1.34 -5.04
CA GLY A 67 8.56 -2.41 -5.91
C GLY A 67 9.63 -3.49 -6.14
N PRO A 68 9.25 -4.74 -6.45
CA PRO A 68 10.22 -5.74 -6.90
C PRO A 68 10.83 -5.34 -8.25
N ALA A 69 12.09 -5.71 -8.50
CA ALA A 69 12.77 -5.40 -9.77
C ALA A 69 12.09 -6.00 -11.01
N ARG A 70 11.33 -7.09 -10.82
CA ARG A 70 10.51 -7.73 -11.86
C ARG A 70 9.18 -8.14 -11.27
N ARG A 71 8.19 -8.36 -12.14
CA ARG A 71 6.88 -8.85 -11.69
C ARG A 71 7.00 -10.19 -10.97
N LEU A 72 6.42 -10.26 -9.78
CA LEU A 72 6.32 -11.49 -8.98
C LEU A 72 4.83 -11.83 -8.79
N SER A 73 4.53 -13.09 -8.46
CA SER A 73 3.18 -13.43 -8.02
C SER A 73 2.87 -12.73 -6.70
N ARG A 74 1.60 -12.36 -6.49
CA ARG A 74 1.15 -11.64 -5.27
C ARG A 74 1.57 -12.37 -3.98
N GLY A 75 1.44 -13.69 -3.95
CA GLY A 75 1.83 -14.52 -2.80
C GLY A 75 3.34 -14.55 -2.59
N ARG A 76 4.13 -14.69 -3.66
CA ARG A 76 5.60 -14.68 -3.55
C ARG A 76 6.09 -13.35 -3.01
N ARG A 77 5.59 -12.23 -3.55
CA ARG A 77 5.96 -10.90 -3.07
C ARG A 77 5.49 -10.67 -1.63
N ALA A 78 4.27 -11.06 -1.26
CA ALA A 78 3.77 -10.95 0.12
C ALA A 78 4.67 -11.69 1.12
N VAL A 79 5.06 -12.92 0.78
CA VAL A 79 5.95 -13.73 1.61
C VAL A 79 7.34 -13.11 1.67
N THR A 80 7.94 -12.74 0.54
CA THR A 80 9.34 -12.29 0.51
C THR A 80 9.57 -10.86 1.00
N MET A 81 8.54 -10.01 1.03
CA MET A 81 8.65 -8.57 1.36
C MET A 81 9.30 -8.32 2.73
N ALA A 82 8.95 -9.14 3.74
CA ALA A 82 9.49 -9.00 5.09
C ALA A 82 11.02 -9.17 5.17
N TRP A 83 11.61 -9.94 4.25
CA TRP A 83 13.07 -10.15 4.20
C TRP A 83 13.75 -9.23 3.19
N THR A 84 13.16 -9.08 2.00
CA THR A 84 13.74 -8.27 0.91
C THR A 84 13.77 -6.79 1.24
N ASP A 85 12.76 -6.28 1.94
CA ASP A 85 12.64 -4.87 2.35
C ASP A 85 12.80 -4.72 3.89
N ALA A 86 13.51 -5.66 4.53
CA ALA A 86 13.62 -5.74 5.99
C ALA A 86 14.24 -4.48 6.62
N ARG A 87 15.17 -3.84 5.92
CA ARG A 87 15.81 -2.62 6.40
C ARG A 87 14.77 -1.50 6.52
N GLU A 88 14.03 -1.24 5.46
CA GLU A 88 13.04 -0.17 5.41
C GLU A 88 11.85 -0.45 6.33
N LEU A 89 11.47 -1.71 6.50
CA LEU A 89 10.48 -2.10 7.50
C LEU A 89 10.93 -1.78 8.92
N ARG A 90 12.21 -2.00 9.28
CA ARG A 90 12.76 -1.64 10.60
C ARG A 90 12.87 -0.14 10.83
N GLU A 91 13.02 0.65 9.77
CA GLU A 91 13.08 2.11 9.83
C GLU A 91 11.68 2.75 10.00
N CYS A 92 10.59 1.99 9.76
CA CYS A 92 9.22 2.46 9.92
C CYS A 92 8.80 2.51 11.39
N ALA A 93 8.32 3.67 11.83
CA ALA A 93 7.73 3.85 13.17
C ALA A 93 6.31 3.28 13.27
N ALA A 94 5.57 3.23 12.16
CA ALA A 94 4.29 2.53 12.07
C ALA A 94 4.02 2.05 10.64
N LEU A 95 3.18 1.03 10.49
CA LEU A 95 2.71 0.50 9.21
C LEU A 95 1.20 0.73 9.08
N ARG A 96 0.79 1.44 8.02
CA ARG A 96 -0.61 1.53 7.62
C ARG A 96 -0.89 0.52 6.52
N VAL A 97 -1.89 -0.32 6.75
CA VAL A 97 -2.27 -1.40 5.84
C VAL A 97 -3.57 -1.05 5.13
N PHE A 98 -3.52 -0.96 3.80
CA PHE A 98 -4.68 -0.79 2.94
C PHE A 98 -5.23 -2.17 2.58
N GLN A 99 -6.39 -2.52 3.14
CA GLN A 99 -7.13 -3.79 2.99
C GLN A 99 -6.31 -5.00 2.53
N VAL A 100 -5.89 -5.84 3.48
CA VAL A 100 -5.09 -7.03 3.13
C VAL A 100 -5.82 -8.36 3.37
N THR A 101 -6.66 -8.52 4.40
CA THR A 101 -7.12 -9.88 4.78
C THR A 101 -8.50 -9.99 5.42
N GLY A 102 -9.17 -8.90 5.84
CA GLY A 102 -10.44 -8.96 6.60
C GLY A 102 -11.64 -9.55 5.84
N VAL A 103 -11.59 -9.60 4.51
CA VAL A 103 -12.63 -10.22 3.67
C VAL A 103 -12.54 -11.75 3.67
N ILE A 104 -11.35 -12.33 3.78
CA ILE A 104 -11.15 -13.78 3.61
C ILE A 104 -11.94 -14.61 4.66
N PRO A 105 -11.83 -14.36 5.98
CA PRO A 105 -12.64 -15.07 6.96
C PRO A 105 -14.14 -14.72 6.87
N ALA A 106 -14.51 -13.51 6.44
CA ALA A 106 -15.90 -13.11 6.24
C ALA A 106 -16.56 -13.86 5.06
N LEU A 107 -15.81 -14.10 3.98
CA LEU A 107 -16.22 -14.98 2.89
C LEU A 107 -16.40 -16.43 3.36
N VAL A 108 -15.46 -16.95 4.15
CA VAL A 108 -15.56 -18.30 4.73
C VAL A 108 -16.78 -18.41 5.65
N ALA A 109 -17.03 -17.42 6.50
CA ALA A 109 -18.16 -17.39 7.43
C ALA A 109 -19.52 -17.28 6.71
N ARG A 110 -19.62 -16.44 5.66
CA ARG A 110 -20.81 -16.37 4.81
C ARG A 110 -21.08 -17.70 4.10
N ALA A 111 -20.05 -18.31 3.51
CA ALA A 111 -20.17 -19.57 2.78
C ALA A 111 -20.53 -20.76 3.69
N ARG A 112 -20.02 -20.79 4.92
CA ARG A 112 -20.22 -21.91 5.86
C ARG A 112 -21.44 -21.75 6.77
N PHE A 113 -21.85 -20.53 7.09
CA PHE A 113 -22.85 -20.24 8.12
C PHE A 113 -23.93 -19.23 7.69
N GLY A 114 -23.91 -18.72 6.45
CA GLY A 114 -24.91 -17.79 5.94
C GLY A 114 -24.87 -16.39 6.56
N VAL A 115 -23.84 -16.07 7.36
CA VAL A 115 -23.72 -14.80 8.07
C VAL A 115 -23.46 -13.67 7.05
N PRO A 116 -24.35 -12.65 6.94
CA PRO A 116 -24.09 -11.49 6.10
C PRO A 116 -22.99 -10.63 6.73
N TYR A 117 -22.13 -10.02 5.91
CA TYR A 117 -21.05 -9.16 6.39
C TYR A 117 -20.99 -7.85 5.60
N VAL A 118 -20.49 -6.81 6.26
CA VAL A 118 -20.15 -5.51 5.66
C VAL A 118 -18.66 -5.27 5.96
N THR A 119 -17.88 -4.91 4.95
CA THR A 119 -16.47 -4.53 5.13
C THR A 119 -16.34 -3.03 4.92
N THR A 120 -15.94 -2.30 5.96
CA THR A 120 -15.63 -0.88 5.86
C THR A 120 -14.12 -0.70 5.83
N TYR A 121 -13.62 -0.10 4.76
CA TYR A 121 -12.30 0.50 4.71
C TYR A 121 -12.24 1.63 5.74
N GLY A 122 -11.15 1.75 6.49
CA GLY A 122 -10.93 2.90 7.37
C GLY A 122 -10.89 4.21 6.56
N PHE A 123 -12.02 4.90 6.51
CA PHE A 123 -12.11 6.33 6.29
C PHE A 123 -12.19 6.96 7.68
N TRP A 124 -11.28 7.89 7.96
CA TRP A 124 -11.50 8.86 9.03
C TRP A 124 -12.15 10.07 8.35
N TYR A 125 -13.35 10.42 8.82
CA TYR A 125 -14.07 11.64 8.44
C TYR A 125 -13.30 12.87 8.90
#